data_AF-J0HAX5-F1
#
_entry.id   AF-J0HAX5-F1
#
_cell.length_a   1.000
_cell.length_b   1.000
_cell.length_c   1.000
_cell.angle_alpha   90.00
_cell.angle_beta   90.00
_cell.angle_gamma   90.00
#
_symmetry.space_group_name_H-M   'P 1'
#
loop_
_entity.id
_entity.type
_entity.pdbx_description
1 polymer ?
#
loop_
_entity_poly.entity_id
_entity_poly.type
_entity_poly.pdbx_seq_one_letter_code
_entity_poly.pdbx_strand_id
1 'polypeptide(L)' 'MADKLQSLAERENRTRSKIASLVDMEIAAVLDGNDPSHSDQIVRLNQDLAIIHAAIERLRRPA' A
#
# COMPACT_ATOMS: atom_id res chain seq x y z
N MET A 1 -3.44 -15.98 -16.27
CA MET A 1 -2.39 -15.70 -15.26
C MET A 1 -1.83 -14.30 -15.42
N ALA A 2 -1.53 -13.87 -16.66
CA ALA A 2 -1.15 -12.50 -16.98
C ALA A 2 -2.15 -11.45 -16.45
N ASP A 3 -3.45 -11.62 -16.69
CA ASP A 3 -4.48 -10.67 -16.22
C ASP A 3 -4.54 -10.54 -14.68
N LYS A 4 -4.32 -11.64 -13.96
CA LYS A 4 -4.27 -11.64 -12.49
C LYS A 4 -3.03 -10.92 -11.97
N LEU A 5 -1.87 -11.13 -12.61
CA LEU A 5 -0.63 -10.42 -12.29
C LEU A 5 -0.75 -8.93 -12.59
N GLN A 6 -1.35 -8.55 -13.72
CA GLN A 6 -1.60 -7.16 -14.06
C GLN A 6 -2.53 -6.50 -13.03
N SER A 7 -3.64 -7.15 -12.68
CA SER A 7 -4.58 -6.63 -11.68
C SER A 7 -3.92 -6.44 -10.30
N LEU A 8 -3.06 -7.37 -9.89
CA LEU A 8 -2.30 -7.26 -8.64
C LEU A 8 -1.26 -6.12 -8.70
N ALA A 9 -0.55 -5.95 -9.82
CA ALA A 9 0.41 -4.87 -10.01
C ALA A 9 -0.27 -3.49 -10.00
N GLU A 10 -1.45 -3.36 -10.63
CA GLU A 10 -2.24 -2.14 -10.57
C GLU A 10 -2.72 -1.83 -9.15
N ARG A 11 -3.15 -2.86 -8.41
CA ARG A 11 -3.56 -2.72 -7.01
C ARG A 11 -2.38 -2.32 -6.13
N GLU A 12 -1.21 -2.91 -6.34
CA GLU A 12 0.03 -2.54 -5.67
C GLU A 12 0.35 -1.06 -5.87
N ASN A 13 0.34 -0.59 -7.11
CA ASN A 13 0.61 0.81 -7.44
C ASN A 13 -0.41 1.75 -6.76
N ARG A 14 -1.70 1.43 -6.81
CA ARG A 14 -2.74 2.23 -6.14
C ARG A 14 -2.52 2.28 -4.62
N THR A 15 -2.20 1.15 -3.98
CA THR A 15 -1.95 1.11 -2.54
C THR A 15 -0.71 1.91 -2.16
N ARG A 16 0.40 1.78 -2.92
CA ARG A 16 1.62 2.57 -2.70
C ARG A 16 1.36 4.08 -2.79
N SER A 17 0.68 4.52 -3.85
CA SER A 17 0.33 5.93 -4.01
C SER A 17 -0.57 6.44 -2.89
N LYS A 18 -1.51 5.61 -2.41
CA LYS A 18 -2.37 5.98 -1.28
C LYS A 18 -1.58 6.10 0.03
N ILE A 19 -0.65 5.18 0.30
CA ILE A 19 0.22 5.28 1.47
C ILE A 19 1.05 6.55 1.41
N ALA A 20 1.69 6.85 0.28
CA ALA A 20 2.49 8.06 0.12
C ALA A 20 1.67 9.32 0.43
N SER A 21 0.47 9.43 -0.16
CA SER A 21 -0.43 10.55 0.09
C SER A 21 -0.86 10.66 1.56
N LEU A 22 -1.11 9.54 2.25
CA LEU A 22 -1.47 9.58 3.68
C LEU A 22 -0.26 9.98 4.54
N VAL A 23 0.93 9.50 4.21
CA VAL A 23 2.17 9.89 4.91
C VAL A 23 2.42 11.38 4.75
N ASP A 24 2.26 11.94 3.56
CA ASP A 24 2.41 13.38 3.32
C ASP A 24 1.41 14.20 4.15
N MET A 25 0.17 13.70 4.28
CA MET A 25 -0.86 14.33 5.13
C MET A 25 -0.49 14.28 6.63
N GLU A 26 0.04 13.15 7.12
CA GLU A 26 0.47 13.02 8.51
C GLU A 26 1.67 13.92 8.82
N ILE A 27 2.62 14.03 7.88
CA ILE A 27 3.77 14.95 8.01
C ILE A 27 3.28 16.39 8.09
N ALA A 28 2.36 16.80 7.20
CA ALA A 28 1.78 18.14 7.23
C ALA A 28 1.03 18.41 8.55
N ALA A 29 0.24 17.45 9.04
CA ALA A 29 -0.47 17.57 10.31
C ALA A 29 0.49 17.81 11.47
N VAL A 30 1.58 17.04 11.55
CA VAL A 30 2.61 17.21 12.59
C VAL A 30 3.31 18.57 12.48
N LEU A 31 3.62 19.02 11.27
CA LEU A 31 4.24 20.34 11.05
C LEU A 31 3.31 21.50 11.46
N ASP A 32 2.00 21.32 11.29
CA ASP A 32 0.97 22.28 11.71
C ASP A 32 0.62 22.19 13.22
N GLY A 33 1.26 21.27 13.96
CA GLY A 33 1.02 21.05 15.39
C GLY A 33 -0.27 20.27 15.71
N ASN A 34 -0.84 19.59 14.72
CA ASN A 34 -2.00 18.72 14.87
C ASN A 34 -1.59 17.26 15.09
N ASP A 35 -2.48 16.47 15.67
CA ASP A 35 -2.25 15.04 15.86
C ASP A 35 -2.40 14.27 14.54
N PRO A 36 -1.46 13.35 14.23
CA PRO A 36 -1.60 12.41 13.12
C PRO A 36 -2.83 11.50 13.32
N SER A 37 -3.66 11.34 12.28
CA SER A 37 -4.95 10.64 12.35
C SER A 37 -5.09 9.44 11.40
N HIS A 38 -4.10 9.20 10.53
CA HIS A 38 -4.12 8.14 9.52
C HIS A 38 -3.09 7.04 9.78
N SER A 39 -2.37 7.09 10.89
CA SER A 39 -1.33 6.11 11.26
C SER A 39 -1.82 4.64 11.20
N ASP A 40 -2.99 4.34 11.77
CA ASP A 40 -3.58 2.99 11.69
C ASP A 40 -3.92 2.57 10.25
N GLN A 41 -4.39 3.52 9.44
CA GLN A 41 -4.71 3.27 8.04
C GLN A 41 -3.45 2.96 7.24
N ILE A 42 -2.36 3.69 7.48
CA ILE A 42 -1.05 3.45 6.86
C ILE A 42 -0.54 2.04 7.21
N VAL A 43 -0.67 1.61 8.47
CA VAL A 43 -0.26 0.26 8.89
C VAL A 43 -1.06 -0.82 8.16
N ARG A 44 -2.39 -0.68 8.08
CA ARG A 44 -3.24 -1.64 7.36
C ARG A 44 -2.93 -1.71 5.87
N LEU A 45 -2.70 -0.56 5.22
CA LEU A 45 -2.33 -0.53 3.81
C LEU A 45 -0.95 -1.16 3.54
N ASN A 46 0.00 -1.05 4.47
CA ASN A 46 1.28 -1.76 4.38
C ASN A 46 1.11 -3.28 4.51
N GLN A 47 0.18 -3.75 5.36
CA GLN A 47 -0.17 -5.17 5.43
C GLN A 47 -0.80 -5.65 4.12
N ASP A 48 -1.70 -4.87 3.52
CA ASP A 48 -2.27 -5.16 2.21
C ASP A 48 -1.19 -5.28 1.12
N LEU A 49 -0.18 -4.40 1.13
CA LEU A 49 0.95 -4.51 0.20
C LEU A 49 1.73 -5.81 0.36
N ALA A 50 2.02 -6.21 1.60
CA ALA A 50 2.72 -7.46 1.87
C ALA A 50 1.94 -8.69 1.33
N ILE A 51 0.61 -8.68 1.47
CA ILE A 51 -0.26 -9.73 0.92
C ILE A 51 -0.21 -9.73 -0.61
N ILE A 52 -0.28 -8.56 -1.25
CA ILE A 52 -0.19 -8.42 -2.71
C ILE A 52 1.16 -8.94 -3.22
N HIS A 53 2.27 -8.58 -2.58
CA HIS A 53 3.60 -9.09 -2.93
C HIS A 53 3.69 -10.61 -2.82
N ALA A 54 3.22 -11.17 -1.72
CA ALA A 54 3.20 -12.62 -1.55
C ALA A 54 2.36 -13.32 -2.64
N ALA A 55 1.24 -12.73 -3.04
CA ALA A 55 0.40 -13.26 -4.12
C ALA A 55 1.11 -13.19 -5.49
N ILE A 56 1.77 -12.07 -5.80
CA ILE A 56 2.55 -11.90 -7.04
C ILE A 56 3.68 -12.92 -7.10
N GLU A 57 4.45 -13.10 -6.02
CA GLU A 57 5.56 -14.06 -5.98
C GLU A 57 5.08 -15.50 -6.19
N ARG A 58 3.96 -15.90 -5.56
CA ARG A 58 3.34 -17.22 -5.77
C ARG A 58 2.89 -17.43 -7.21
N LEU A 59 2.35 -16.40 -7.86
CA LEU A 59 1.91 -16.49 -9.25
C LEU A 59 3.08 -16.51 -10.25
N ARG A 60 4.23 -15.91 -9.90
CA ARG A 60 5.46 -15.93 -10.71
C ARG A 60 6.23 -17.23 -10.58
N ARG A 61 6.12 -17.92 -9.44
CA ARG A 61 6.72 -19.24 -9.18
C ARG A 61 5.61 -20.28 -8.94
N PRO A 62 4.85 -20.66 -9.98
CA PRO A 62 3.95 -21.80 -9.84
C PRO A 62 4.80 -23.05 -9.54
N ALA A 63 4.42 -23.79 -8.51
CA ALA A 63 5.05 -25.05 -8.11
C ALA A 63 5.02 -26.08 -9.25
#